data_AF-K7YX61-F1
#
_entry.id   AF-K7YX61-F1
#
_cell.length_a   1.000
_cell.length_b   1.000
_cell.length_c   1.000
_cell.angle_alpha   90.00
_cell.angle_beta   90.00
_cell.angle_gamma   90.00
#
_symmetry.space_group_name_H-M   'P 1'
#
loop_
_entity.id
_entity.type
_entity.pdbx_description
1 polymer ?
#
loop_
_entity_poly.entity_id
_entity_poly.type
_entity_poly.pdbx_seq_one_letter_code
_entity_poly.pdbx_strand_id
1 'polypeptide(L)'
;MKKALLLPFAALLTSVSVQAKTIASDDKKIPVSSVSQVVKLAQVERDSVLKTVNVVVTDHGRSTDVSPTASIYLTFTAFAEMGNISTSFKIDHVLNFTSAVRKSAGVYEIKALVYRDEAGMQDITYTVDTNQMFIDEAKMRKDCGIDFCDGDLKTSIEVKETLKKAQF
;
A
#
# COMPACT_ATOMS: atom_id res chain seq x y z
N MET A 1 -46.44 -28.51 31.29
CA MET A 1 -45.04 -28.73 30.88
C MET A 1 -44.90 -28.45 29.40
N LYS A 2 -44.02 -27.52 29.01
CA LYS A 2 -43.13 -27.56 27.81
C LYS A 2 -42.43 -26.20 27.72
N LYS A 3 -41.22 -26.13 28.28
CA LYS A 3 -40.29 -25.02 28.07
C LYS A 3 -39.74 -25.17 26.65
N ALA A 4 -40.05 -24.23 25.76
CA ALA A 4 -39.38 -24.13 24.47
C ALA A 4 -37.99 -23.54 24.71
N LEU A 5 -36.97 -24.39 24.60
CA LEU A 5 -35.56 -24.03 24.65
C LEU A 5 -35.17 -23.49 23.26
N LEU A 6 -35.12 -22.17 23.11
CA LEU A 6 -34.54 -21.52 21.93
C LEU A 6 -33.01 -21.60 22.06
N LEU A 7 -32.37 -22.43 21.22
CA LEU A 7 -30.92 -22.41 21.03
C LEU A 7 -30.51 -21.08 20.38
N PRO A 8 -29.47 -20.39 20.89
CA PRO A 8 -28.83 -19.33 20.13
C PRO A 8 -27.96 -19.96 19.03
N PHE A 9 -28.23 -19.60 17.77
CA PHE A 9 -27.33 -19.82 16.64
C PHE A 9 -26.04 -19.01 16.91
N ALA A 10 -24.97 -19.70 17.31
CA ALA A 10 -23.64 -19.12 17.32
C ALA A 10 -23.20 -18.92 15.87
N ALA A 11 -23.29 -17.68 15.37
CA ALA A 11 -22.70 -17.31 14.10
C ALA A 11 -21.17 -17.42 14.24
N LEU A 12 -20.61 -18.54 13.75
CA LEU A 12 -19.16 -18.66 13.54
C LEU A 12 -18.73 -17.57 12.56
N LEU A 13 -18.06 -16.54 13.09
CA LEU A 13 -17.27 -15.62 12.30
C LEU A 13 -16.12 -16.43 11.68
N THR A 14 -16.32 -16.87 10.43
CA THR A 14 -15.28 -17.49 9.62
C THR A 14 -14.09 -16.53 9.55
N SER A 15 -12.94 -17.02 10.00
CA SER A 15 -11.64 -16.36 9.98
C SER A 15 -11.32 -15.76 8.61
N VAL A 16 -11.10 -14.44 8.56
CA VAL A 16 -10.44 -13.78 7.43
C VAL A 16 -8.96 -14.14 7.53
N SER A 17 -8.40 -14.78 6.50
CA SER A 17 -6.95 -14.99 6.42
C SER A 17 -6.29 -13.63 6.24
N VAL A 18 -5.73 -13.10 7.33
CA VAL A 18 -4.92 -11.87 7.33
C VAL A 18 -3.48 -12.31 7.18
N GLN A 19 -2.90 -12.09 5.99
CA GLN A 19 -1.47 -12.28 5.79
C GLN A 19 -0.79 -10.91 5.88
N ALA A 20 0.03 -10.72 6.90
CA ALA A 20 0.90 -9.55 7.02
C ALA A 20 2.26 -9.88 6.39
N LYS A 21 2.80 -8.97 5.59
CA LYS A 21 4.14 -9.03 5.01
C LYS A 21 4.85 -7.70 5.18
N THR A 22 6.15 -7.75 5.44
CA THR A 22 7.02 -6.58 5.45
C THR A 22 7.62 -6.40 4.06
N ILE A 23 7.51 -5.19 3.50
CA ILE A 23 8.05 -4.85 2.18
C ILE A 23 9.16 -3.81 2.37
N ALA A 24 10.36 -4.13 1.90
CA ALA A 24 11.47 -3.18 1.87
C ALA A 24 11.32 -2.19 0.70
N SER A 25 11.92 -1.01 0.85
CA SER A 25 12.03 -0.02 -0.22
C SER A 25 12.70 -0.61 -1.45
N ASP A 26 12.15 -0.30 -2.62
CA ASP A 26 12.68 -0.72 -3.92
C ASP A 26 13.54 0.39 -4.52
N ASP A 27 14.69 -0.02 -5.06
CA ASP A 27 15.65 0.85 -5.73
C ASP A 27 15.34 1.00 -7.23
N LYS A 28 14.38 0.23 -7.73
CA LYS A 28 13.96 0.27 -9.12
C LYS A 28 13.20 1.55 -9.42
N LYS A 29 13.71 2.30 -10.38
CA LYS A 29 13.02 3.46 -10.93
C LYS A 29 11.76 3.01 -11.67
N ILE A 30 10.61 3.59 -11.32
CA ILE A 30 9.35 3.37 -12.00
C ILE A 30 9.40 4.10 -13.35
N PRO A 31 9.30 3.40 -14.50
CA PRO A 31 9.36 4.06 -15.80
C PRO A 31 8.09 4.86 -16.04
N VAL A 32 8.24 6.19 -16.16
CA VAL A 32 7.12 7.14 -16.26
C VAL A 32 6.20 6.84 -17.46
N SER A 33 6.74 6.30 -18.56
CA SER A 33 5.97 5.90 -19.74
C SER A 33 4.97 4.77 -19.50
N SER A 34 5.18 3.97 -18.44
CA SER A 34 4.27 2.88 -18.06
C SER A 34 3.23 3.30 -17.03
N VAL A 35 3.32 4.51 -16.48
CA VAL A 35 2.42 4.97 -15.43
C VAL A 35 1.05 5.26 -16.03
N SER A 36 0.05 4.50 -15.61
CA SER A 36 -1.34 4.66 -16.05
C SER A 36 -2.14 5.54 -15.09
N GLN A 37 -1.81 5.52 -13.80
CA GLN A 37 -2.52 6.28 -12.79
C GLN A 37 -1.60 6.69 -11.62
N VAL A 38 -1.85 7.89 -11.08
CA VAL A 38 -1.26 8.36 -9.82
C VAL A 38 -2.39 8.82 -8.91
N VAL A 39 -2.46 8.26 -7.70
CA VAL A 39 -3.42 8.63 -6.65
C VAL A 39 -2.67 9.27 -5.50
N LYS A 40 -2.91 10.56 -5.27
CA LYS A 40 -2.35 11.27 -4.11
C LYS A 40 -3.09 10.88 -2.84
N LEU A 41 -2.39 10.28 -1.89
CA LEU A 41 -2.96 9.80 -0.62
C LEU A 41 -2.81 10.79 0.52
N ALA A 42 -1.66 11.46 0.58
CA ALA A 42 -1.37 12.46 1.59
C ALA A 42 -0.42 13.52 1.04
N GLN A 43 -0.63 14.75 1.50
CA GLN A 43 0.30 15.85 1.31
C GLN A 43 0.31 16.65 2.62
N VAL A 44 1.48 16.82 3.21
CA VAL A 44 1.67 17.54 4.47
C VAL A 44 2.92 18.39 4.33
N GLU A 45 2.79 19.67 4.62
CA GLU A 45 3.90 20.62 4.65
C GLU A 45 4.15 21.04 6.09
N ARG A 46 5.40 20.87 6.56
CA ARG A 46 5.86 21.32 7.87
C ARG A 46 7.34 21.67 7.78
N ASP A 47 7.75 22.74 8.46
CA ASP A 47 9.14 23.16 8.56
C ASP A 47 9.83 23.28 7.19
N SER A 48 9.11 23.83 6.20
CA SER A 48 9.53 23.96 4.79
C SER A 48 9.83 22.62 4.08
N VAL A 49 9.37 21.49 4.63
CA VAL A 49 9.44 20.17 4.01
C VAL A 49 8.04 19.75 3.54
N LEU A 50 7.88 19.58 2.24
CA LEU A 50 6.66 19.08 1.61
C LEU A 50 6.74 17.54 1.49
N LYS A 51 5.98 16.85 2.35
CA LYS A 51 5.88 15.39 2.35
C LYS A 51 4.65 14.94 1.58
N THR A 52 4.84 14.09 0.59
CA THR A 52 3.78 13.54 -0.26
C THR A 52 3.84 12.02 -0.26
N VAL A 53 2.69 11.37 -0.14
CA VAL A 53 2.53 9.92 -0.34
C VAL A 53 1.54 9.70 -1.48
N ASN A 54 1.93 8.89 -2.45
CA ASN A 54 1.10 8.54 -3.60
C ASN A 54 1.06 7.03 -3.79
N VAL A 55 -0.01 6.55 -4.41
CA VAL A 55 0.00 5.27 -5.13
C VAL A 55 0.25 5.55 -6.60
N VAL A 56 1.23 4.85 -7.17
CA VAL A 56 1.52 4.88 -8.60
C VAL A 56 1.18 3.51 -9.17
N VAL A 57 0.39 3.49 -10.22
CA VAL A 57 -0.01 2.27 -10.92
C VAL A 57 0.66 2.28 -12.29
N THR A 58 1.35 1.19 -12.62
CA THR A 58 1.90 0.98 -13.96
C THR A 58 1.09 -0.06 -14.71
N ASP A 59 0.87 0.15 -15.99
CA ASP A 59 0.27 -0.82 -16.91
C ASP A 59 1.36 -1.52 -17.73
N HIS A 60 1.29 -2.85 -17.79
CA HIS A 60 2.22 -3.71 -18.54
C HIS A 60 1.63 -4.24 -19.85
N GLY A 61 0.42 -3.80 -20.20
CA GLY A 61 -0.32 -4.30 -21.34
C GLY A 61 -1.12 -5.56 -21.02
N ARG A 62 -2.09 -5.87 -21.88
CA ARG A 62 -3.00 -7.01 -21.70
C ARG A 62 -2.45 -8.26 -22.37
N SER A 63 -2.37 -9.35 -21.60
CA SER A 63 -2.28 -10.71 -22.13
C SER A 63 -3.68 -11.30 -22.32
N THR A 64 -3.86 -12.24 -23.24
CA THR A 64 -5.14 -12.92 -23.49
C THR A 64 -5.54 -13.91 -22.39
N ASP A 65 -4.60 -14.26 -21.52
CA ASP A 65 -4.79 -15.12 -20.36
C ASP A 65 -4.62 -14.27 -19.08
N VAL A 66 -5.34 -14.59 -18.00
CA VAL A 66 -5.59 -13.85 -16.73
C VAL A 66 -4.34 -13.44 -15.93
N SER A 67 -3.37 -12.87 -16.62
CA SER A 67 -2.04 -12.46 -16.15
C SER A 67 -2.13 -11.07 -15.56
N PRO A 68 -1.47 -10.80 -14.42
CA PRO A 68 -1.40 -9.45 -13.86
C PRO A 68 -0.97 -8.42 -14.92
N THR A 69 -1.83 -7.44 -15.19
CA THR A 69 -1.56 -6.39 -16.18
C THR A 69 -1.08 -5.10 -15.53
N ALA A 70 -1.13 -5.00 -14.20
CA ALA A 70 -0.74 -3.80 -13.48
C ALA A 70 0.22 -4.08 -12.32
N SER A 71 1.05 -3.10 -11.99
CA SER A 71 1.79 -3.08 -10.72
C SER A 71 1.42 -1.87 -9.90
N ILE A 72 1.27 -2.09 -8.60
CA ILE A 72 0.96 -1.05 -7.64
C ILE A 72 2.22 -0.72 -6.85
N TYR A 73 2.58 0.56 -6.83
CA TYR A 73 3.66 1.09 -6.02
C TYR A 73 3.11 2.11 -5.04
N LEU A 74 3.60 2.08 -3.80
CA LEU A 74 3.44 3.19 -2.86
C LEU A 74 4.73 4.01 -2.89
N THR A 75 4.63 5.31 -3.13
CA THR A 75 5.77 6.22 -3.23
C THR A 75 5.68 7.29 -2.17
N PHE A 76 6.83 7.64 -1.58
CA PHE A 76 6.98 8.75 -0.67
C PHE A 76 8.04 9.71 -1.20
N THR A 77 7.76 11.00 -1.06
CA THR A 77 8.71 12.08 -1.35
C THR A 77 8.62 13.13 -0.27
N ALA A 78 9.75 13.50 0.33
CA ALA A 78 9.91 14.67 1.16
C ALA A 78 10.77 15.67 0.41
N PHE A 79 10.13 16.72 -0.10
CA PHE A 79 10.81 17.79 -0.83
C PHE A 79 11.20 18.91 0.15
N ALA A 80 12.47 19.32 0.11
CA ALA A 80 13.03 20.40 0.90
C ALA A 80 14.04 21.17 0.05
N GLU A 81 14.35 22.42 0.40
CA GLU A 81 15.34 23.23 -0.37
C GLU A 81 16.69 22.51 -0.51
N MET A 82 17.13 21.85 0.57
CA MET A 82 18.35 21.03 0.62
C MET A 82 18.03 19.74 1.39
N GLY A 83 17.86 18.61 0.69
CA GLY A 83 17.55 17.33 1.33
C GLY A 83 16.23 16.70 0.90
N ASN A 84 16.11 16.47 -0.41
CA ASN A 84 15.03 15.73 -1.03
C ASN A 84 15.20 14.24 -0.77
N ILE A 85 14.23 13.66 -0.09
CA ILE A 85 14.24 12.25 0.27
C ILE A 85 13.11 11.56 -0.48
N SER A 86 13.39 10.46 -1.16
CA SER A 86 12.37 9.66 -1.84
C SER A 86 12.47 8.19 -1.51
N THR A 87 11.35 7.48 -1.60
CA THR A 87 11.35 6.01 -1.55
C THR A 87 10.13 5.46 -2.26
N SER A 88 10.23 4.20 -2.67
CA SER A 88 9.14 3.50 -3.33
C SER A 88 9.03 2.07 -2.81
N PHE A 89 7.81 1.53 -2.79
CA PHE A 89 7.55 0.15 -2.39
C PHE A 89 6.64 -0.47 -3.41
N LYS A 90 7.06 -1.60 -3.96
CA LYS A 90 6.23 -2.42 -4.84
C LYS A 90 5.28 -3.26 -3.98
N ILE A 91 3.99 -2.94 -4.02
CA ILE A 91 2.97 -3.57 -3.17
C ILE A 91 2.57 -4.94 -3.71
N ASP A 92 2.15 -4.99 -4.97
CA ASP A 92 1.82 -6.24 -5.66
C ASP A 92 1.75 -6.07 -7.18
N HIS A 93 1.69 -7.22 -7.87
CA HIS A 93 1.31 -7.40 -9.27
C HIS A 93 -0.15 -7.83 -9.31
N VAL A 94 -1.00 -7.01 -9.93
CA VAL A 94 -2.46 -7.19 -9.88
C VAL A 94 -3.06 -7.19 -11.29
N LEU A 95 -4.26 -7.72 -11.41
CA LEU A 95 -5.03 -7.62 -12.65
C LEU A 95 -5.58 -6.22 -12.85
N ASN A 96 -6.17 -5.65 -11.81
CA ASN A 96 -6.72 -4.31 -11.91
C ASN A 96 -6.61 -3.55 -10.59
N PHE A 97 -6.15 -2.31 -10.67
CA PHE A 97 -6.24 -1.38 -9.55
C PHE A 97 -7.67 -0.84 -9.46
N THR A 98 -8.23 -0.78 -8.24
CA THR A 98 -9.60 -0.30 -8.03
C THR A 98 -9.62 1.07 -7.37
N SER A 99 -8.93 1.22 -6.23
CA SER A 99 -8.89 2.48 -5.49
C SER A 99 -7.78 2.48 -4.46
N ALA A 100 -7.39 3.67 -4.01
CA ALA A 100 -6.55 3.84 -2.84
C ALA A 100 -7.01 5.05 -2.03
N VAL A 101 -7.04 4.92 -0.71
CA VAL A 101 -7.49 5.97 0.21
C VAL A 101 -6.61 6.01 1.44
N ARG A 102 -6.46 7.20 2.02
CA ARG A 102 -5.88 7.36 3.36
C ARG A 102 -6.93 7.08 4.41
N LYS A 103 -6.61 6.19 5.36
CA LYS A 103 -7.50 5.85 6.48
C LYS A 103 -7.20 6.66 7.72
N SER A 104 -5.91 6.84 8.01
CA SER A 104 -5.42 7.66 9.13
C SER A 104 -4.00 8.15 8.83
N ALA A 105 -3.33 8.76 9.81
CA ALA A 105 -1.91 9.09 9.66
C ALA A 105 -1.08 7.79 9.55
N GLY A 106 -0.22 7.72 8.54
CA GLY A 106 0.64 6.56 8.30
C GLY A 106 -0.06 5.30 7.78
N VAL A 107 -1.40 5.25 7.72
CA VAL A 107 -2.14 4.05 7.30
C VAL A 107 -2.98 4.32 6.05
N TYR A 108 -2.77 3.49 5.03
CA TYR A 108 -3.42 3.58 3.72
C TYR A 108 -4.11 2.27 3.37
N GLU A 109 -5.19 2.37 2.59
CA GLU A 109 -5.95 1.21 2.10
C GLU A 109 -5.90 1.23 0.58
N ILE A 110 -5.46 0.13 -0.03
CA ILE A 110 -5.38 -0.06 -1.48
C ILE A 110 -6.26 -1.25 -1.85
N LYS A 111 -7.11 -1.10 -2.85
CA LYS A 111 -8.00 -2.15 -3.37
C LYS A 111 -7.61 -2.52 -4.78
N ALA A 112 -7.54 -3.83 -5.03
CA ALA A 112 -7.25 -4.36 -6.35
C ALA A 112 -7.92 -5.71 -6.57
N LEU A 113 -8.08 -6.06 -7.84
CA LEU A 113 -8.49 -7.37 -8.30
C LEU A 113 -7.24 -8.22 -8.58
N VAL A 114 -7.18 -9.40 -8.00
CA VAL A 114 -6.05 -10.35 -8.13
C VAL A 114 -6.58 -11.70 -8.55
N TYR A 115 -5.85 -12.41 -9.40
CA TYR A 115 -6.13 -13.81 -9.70
C TYR A 115 -5.16 -14.70 -8.93
N ARG A 116 -5.71 -15.75 -8.30
CA ARG A 116 -4.95 -16.79 -7.59
C ARG A 116 -5.42 -18.14 -8.16
N ASP A 117 -4.49 -18.98 -8.61
CA ASP A 117 -4.79 -20.21 -9.35
C ASP A 117 -5.85 -21.11 -8.66
N GLU A 118 -5.78 -21.24 -7.33
CA GLU A 118 -6.68 -22.11 -6.56
C GLU A 118 -8.02 -21.44 -6.16
N ALA A 119 -8.10 -20.11 -6.22
CA ALA A 119 -9.23 -19.36 -5.67
C ALA A 119 -9.91 -18.41 -6.68
N GLY A 120 -9.39 -18.34 -7.90
CA GLY A 120 -9.90 -17.50 -8.97
C GLY A 120 -9.68 -16.01 -8.73
N MET A 121 -10.63 -15.21 -9.22
CA MET A 121 -10.62 -13.75 -9.12
C MET A 121 -11.03 -13.29 -7.72
N GLN A 122 -10.20 -12.47 -7.08
CA GLN A 122 -10.39 -12.00 -5.71
C GLN A 122 -10.23 -10.49 -5.58
N ASP A 123 -11.18 -9.86 -4.91
CA ASP A 123 -11.04 -8.48 -4.43
C ASP A 123 -10.18 -8.46 -3.16
N ILE A 124 -8.95 -7.96 -3.30
CA ILE A 124 -7.99 -7.82 -2.21
C ILE A 124 -7.97 -6.38 -1.72
N THR A 125 -7.99 -6.23 -0.40
CA THR A 125 -7.70 -4.96 0.27
C THR A 125 -6.37 -5.07 1.01
N TYR A 126 -5.39 -4.27 0.57
CA TYR A 126 -4.10 -4.08 1.21
C TYR A 126 -4.20 -2.91 2.20
N THR A 127 -3.96 -3.19 3.48
CA THR A 127 -3.75 -2.15 4.49
C THR A 127 -2.24 -1.94 4.65
N VAL A 128 -1.77 -0.74 4.35
CA VAL A 128 -0.34 -0.39 4.35
C VAL A 128 -0.04 0.53 5.53
N ASP A 129 0.83 0.09 6.43
CA ASP A 129 1.37 0.89 7.52
C ASP A 129 2.76 1.42 7.15
N THR A 130 2.89 2.73 7.15
CA THR A 130 4.08 3.49 6.75
C THR A 130 4.67 4.30 7.90
N ASN A 131 4.24 4.07 9.15
CA ASN A 131 4.74 4.83 10.29
C ASN A 131 6.26 4.70 10.43
N GLN A 132 6.81 3.51 10.19
CA GLN A 132 8.27 3.29 10.21
C GLN A 132 9.01 4.14 9.17
N MET A 133 8.47 4.27 7.96
CA MET A 133 9.04 5.12 6.90
C MET A 133 9.14 6.59 7.35
N PHE A 134 8.12 7.13 8.04
CA PHE A 134 8.17 8.50 8.57
C PHE A 134 9.16 8.65 9.73
N ILE A 135 9.29 7.62 10.58
CA ILE A 135 10.28 7.59 11.67
C ILE A 135 11.70 7.59 11.08
N ASP A 136 11.95 6.75 10.08
CA ASP A 136 13.26 6.61 9.45
C ASP A 136 13.65 7.86 8.66
N GLU A 137 12.71 8.51 7.95
CA GLU A 137 12.97 9.80 7.30
C GLU A 137 13.36 10.88 8.30
N ALA A 138 12.63 10.98 9.40
CA ALA A 138 12.93 11.96 10.44
C ALA A 138 14.31 11.70 11.08
N LYS A 139 14.71 10.43 11.21
CA LYS A 139 16.04 10.05 11.68
C LYS A 139 17.11 10.43 10.66
N MET A 140 16.94 10.04 9.40
CA MET A 140 17.87 10.37 8.31
C MET A 140 18.12 11.88 8.23
N ARG A 141 17.07 12.70 8.33
CA ARG A 141 17.18 14.15 8.31
C ARG A 141 17.96 14.71 9.51
N LYS A 142 17.76 14.14 10.70
CA LYS A 142 18.53 14.52 11.90
C LYS A 142 20.00 14.14 11.76
N ASP A 143 20.27 12.96 11.21
CA ASP A 143 21.63 12.43 11.05
C ASP A 143 22.46 13.27 10.04
N CYS A 144 21.84 13.91 9.04
CA CYS A 144 22.54 14.84 8.16
C CYS A 144 22.85 16.22 8.78
N GLY A 145 22.13 16.64 9.82
CA GLY A 145 22.24 18.00 10.36
C GLY A 145 21.90 19.10 9.35
N ILE A 146 22.88 19.94 9.01
CA ILE A 146 22.75 21.10 8.10
C ILE A 146 23.20 20.80 6.66
N ASP A 147 23.66 19.58 6.39
CA ASP A 147 24.20 19.17 5.10
C ASP A 147 23.09 18.74 4.11
N PHE A 148 23.44 18.62 2.82
CA PHE A 148 22.54 18.13 1.78
C PHE A 148 22.12 16.66 2.05
N CYS A 149 20.84 16.43 2.38
CA CYS A 149 20.28 15.07 2.59
C CYS A 149 19.65 14.45 1.34
N ASP A 150 20.05 14.85 0.13
CA ASP A 150 19.40 14.33 -1.07
C ASP A 150 19.66 12.82 -1.20
N GLY A 151 18.62 11.99 -1.28
CA GLY A 151 18.82 10.56 -1.40
C GLY A 151 17.58 9.68 -1.30
N ASP A 152 17.82 8.38 -1.49
CA ASP A 152 16.79 7.36 -1.39
C ASP A 152 16.72 6.81 0.04
N LEU A 153 15.55 6.91 0.67
CA LEU A 153 15.30 6.36 1.99
C LEU A 153 15.18 4.84 1.92
N LYS A 154 16.15 4.16 2.55
CA LYS A 154 16.11 2.72 2.79
C LYS A 154 15.31 2.43 4.06
N THR A 155 14.13 1.84 3.88
CA THR A 155 13.23 1.52 5.00
C THR A 155 12.30 0.36 4.60
N SER A 156 11.37 0.01 5.47
CA SER A 156 10.35 -1.00 5.22
C SER A 156 8.97 -0.53 5.69
N ILE A 157 7.94 -1.08 5.07
CA ILE A 157 6.53 -0.87 5.43
C ILE A 157 5.87 -2.21 5.72
N GLU A 158 4.81 -2.19 6.51
CA GLU A 158 3.98 -3.38 6.72
C GLU A 158 2.77 -3.34 5.80
N VAL A 159 2.47 -4.47 5.16
CA VAL A 159 1.30 -4.62 4.29
C VAL A 159 0.49 -5.82 4.75
N LYS A 160 -0.79 -5.58 5.05
CA LYS A 160 -1.75 -6.62 5.46
C LYS A 160 -2.76 -6.84 4.36
N GLU A 161 -2.87 -8.07 3.88
CA GLU A 161 -3.84 -8.47 2.88
C GLU A 161 -5.11 -8.99 3.54
N THR A 162 -6.26 -8.52 3.05
CA THR A 162 -7.58 -9.00 3.48
C THR A 162 -8.45 -9.29 2.27
N LEU A 163 -9.05 -10.47 2.28
CA LEU A 163 -10.04 -10.89 1.29
C LEU A 163 -11.37 -10.24 1.62
N LYS A 164 -11.97 -9.54 0.64
CA LYS A 164 -13.37 -9.13 0.79
C LYS A 164 -14.23 -10.39 0.67
N LYS A 165 -14.86 -10.81 1.77
CA LYS A 165 -15.81 -11.92 1.76
C LYS A 165 -16.92 -11.58 0.76
N ALA A 166 -17.14 -12.45 -0.24
CA ALA A 166 -18.30 -12.33 -1.11
C ALA A 166 -19.55 -12.35 -0.23
N GLN A 167 -20.33 -11.26 -0.27
CA GLN A 167 -21.67 -11.26 0.30
C GLN A 167 -22.53 -12.06 -0.68
N PHE A 168 -22.78 -13.33 -0.35
CA PHE A 168 -23.84 -14.13 -0.95
C PHE A 168 -25.11 -13.96 -0.11
#